data_AF-A0A1M2VUW9-F1
#
_entry.id   AF-A0A1M2VUW9-F1
#
_cell.length_a   1.000
_cell.length_b   1.000
_cell.length_c   1.000
_cell.angle_alpha   90.00
_cell.angle_beta   90.00
_cell.angle_gamma   90.00
#
_symmetry.space_group_name_H-M   'P 1'
#
loop_
_entity.id
_entity.type
_entity.pdbx_description
1 polymer ?
#
loop_
_entity_poly.entity_id
_entity_poly.type
_entity_poly.pdbx_seq_one_letter_code
_entity_poly.pdbx_strand_id
1 'polypeptide(L)'
;MEEHSSGIWAEQSVFSVASYPHCSLLNVFVKMISKTGTRFHAHNQANTADWEYQSKEWDVLDSGSCVAVTKIGQLPAGMTAKDIDVLLEKIPLTVPDVDRPRFHDQFTCLVWFRAAIRRLHIARILGVIDLDLLEESLRVKATGEQYANVMRTRQGPAIMQPSDYTY
;
A
#
# COMPACT_ATOMS: atom_id res chain seq x y z
N MET A 1 -15.82 -28.85 -29.80
CA MET A 1 -15.26 -27.49 -29.71
C MET A 1 -15.82 -26.89 -28.45
N GLU A 2 -15.15 -27.16 -27.33
CA GLU A 2 -15.44 -26.53 -26.05
C GLU A 2 -14.73 -25.18 -26.06
N GLU A 3 -15.52 -24.10 -26.13
CA GLU A 3 -15.03 -22.76 -25.82
C GLU A 3 -14.58 -22.77 -24.36
N HIS A 4 -13.27 -22.86 -24.14
CA HIS A 4 -12.64 -22.42 -22.91
C HIS A 4 -12.84 -20.90 -22.84
N SER A 5 -14.01 -20.49 -22.34
CA SER A 5 -14.24 -19.16 -21.81
C SER A 5 -13.27 -19.01 -20.65
N SER A 6 -12.12 -18.39 -20.95
CA SER A 6 -11.21 -17.83 -19.95
C SER A 6 -12.00 -16.78 -19.21
N GLY A 7 -12.72 -17.23 -18.17
CA GLY A 7 -13.42 -16.38 -17.23
C GLY A 7 -12.40 -15.42 -16.66
N ILE A 8 -12.41 -14.20 -17.18
CA ILE A 8 -11.80 -13.04 -16.55
C ILE A 8 -12.65 -12.83 -15.31
N TRP A 9 -12.32 -13.56 -14.25
CA TRP A 9 -12.97 -13.41 -12.98
C TRP A 9 -12.82 -11.95 -12.57
N ALA A 10 -13.96 -11.32 -12.30
CA ALA A 10 -14.10 -9.98 -11.79
C ALA A 10 -13.61 -9.91 -10.33
N GLU A 11 -12.39 -10.39 -10.05
CA GLU A 11 -11.87 -10.50 -8.70
C GLU A 11 -11.35 -9.16 -8.21
N GLN A 12 -12.15 -8.52 -7.36
CA GLN A 12 -11.69 -7.36 -6.62
C GLN A 12 -10.60 -7.80 -5.64
N SER A 13 -9.37 -7.35 -5.90
CA SER A 13 -8.19 -7.72 -5.14
C SER A 13 -7.68 -6.52 -4.35
N VAL A 14 -7.20 -6.79 -3.14
CA VAL A 14 -6.51 -5.79 -2.31
C VAL A 14 -5.03 -5.93 -2.54
N PHE A 15 -4.36 -4.82 -2.79
CA PHE A 15 -2.93 -4.75 -3.02
C PHE A 15 -2.26 -3.78 -2.05
N SER A 16 -0.98 -4.01 -1.83
CA SER A 16 -0.08 -3.02 -1.26
C SER A 16 0.81 -2.43 -2.35
N VAL A 17 1.00 -1.11 -2.32
CA VAL A 17 1.87 -0.38 -3.25
C VAL A 17 2.98 0.31 -2.47
N ALA A 18 4.22 0.18 -2.96
CA ALA A 18 5.38 0.92 -2.47
C ALA A 18 5.80 2.01 -3.47
N SER A 19 6.09 3.22 -2.98
CA SER A 19 6.46 4.39 -3.81
C SER A 19 7.81 5.05 -3.50
N TYR A 20 8.32 5.85 -4.44
CA TYR A 20 9.65 6.52 -4.49
C TYR A 20 9.50 8.06 -4.71
N PRO A 21 10.47 8.97 -4.37
CA PRO A 21 11.86 8.78 -3.87
C PRO A 21 12.16 8.99 -2.39
N HIS A 22 11.26 9.61 -1.61
CA HIS A 22 11.65 10.14 -0.30
C HIS A 22 10.78 9.68 0.87
N CYS A 23 9.79 8.83 0.61
CA CYS A 23 9.01 8.19 1.65
C CYS A 23 8.64 6.80 1.14
N SER A 24 8.89 5.77 1.94
CA SER A 24 8.32 4.44 1.73
C SER A 24 6.80 4.53 1.94
N LEU A 25 6.09 5.16 0.99
CA LEU A 25 4.64 5.27 1.04
C LEU A 25 4.10 3.86 0.77
N LEU A 26 3.74 3.17 1.84
CA LEU A 26 2.92 1.97 1.75
C LEU A 26 1.46 2.41 1.67
N ASN A 27 0.79 1.97 0.60
CA ASN A 27 -0.61 2.31 0.33
C ASN A 27 -1.43 1.02 0.27
N VAL A 28 -2.69 1.09 0.69
CA VAL A 28 -3.66 0.04 0.39
C VAL A 28 -4.37 0.42 -0.91
N PHE A 29 -4.47 -0.53 -1.83
CA PHE A 29 -5.11 -0.34 -3.13
C PHE A 29 -6.16 -1.42 -3.36
N VAL A 30 -7.34 -1.02 -3.81
CA VAL A 30 -8.39 -1.96 -4.23
C VAL A 30 -8.56 -1.84 -5.73
N LYS A 31 -8.33 -2.95 -6.45
CA LYS A 31 -8.54 -3.02 -7.90
C LYS A 31 -9.66 -3.98 -8.22
N MET A 32 -10.55 -3.56 -9.11
CA MET A 32 -11.74 -4.34 -9.44
C MET A 32 -11.53 -5.24 -10.66
N ILE A 33 -11.11 -4.72 -11.83
CA ILE A 33 -10.81 -5.52 -13.05
C ILE A 33 -9.78 -4.82 -13.99
N SER A 34 -9.48 -3.54 -13.82
CA SER A 34 -8.69 -2.72 -14.77
C SER A 34 -7.30 -2.31 -14.25
N LYS A 35 -6.59 -1.44 -14.99
CA LYS A 35 -5.39 -0.72 -14.49
C LYS A 35 -5.71 0.37 -13.47
N THR A 36 -7.00 0.67 -13.28
CA THR A 36 -7.49 1.68 -12.33
C THR A 36 -8.03 1.02 -11.07
N GLY A 37 -8.06 1.79 -9.98
CA GLY A 37 -8.69 1.41 -8.73
C GLY A 37 -8.71 2.56 -7.75
N THR A 38 -8.94 2.25 -6.47
CA THR A 38 -8.96 3.26 -5.40
C THR A 38 -7.73 3.06 -4.51
N ARG A 39 -6.96 4.14 -4.33
CA ARG A 39 -5.82 4.23 -3.43
C ARG A 39 -6.25 4.84 -2.11
N PHE A 40 -5.90 4.17 -1.02
CA PHE A 40 -6.10 4.61 0.35
C PHE A 40 -4.76 4.87 1.01
N HIS A 41 -4.61 6.03 1.63
CA HIS A 41 -3.34 6.45 2.22
C HIS A 41 -3.54 7.51 3.30
N ALA A 42 -2.65 7.55 4.29
CA ALA A 42 -2.45 8.74 5.10
C ALA A 42 -1.27 9.52 4.53
N HIS A 43 -1.46 10.80 4.25
CA HIS A 43 -0.40 11.70 3.81
C HIS A 43 -0.37 12.96 4.66
N ASN A 44 0.78 13.62 4.69
CA ASN A 44 0.89 15.01 5.06
C ASN A 44 1.37 15.77 3.82
N GLN A 45 0.86 16.99 3.60
CA GLN A 45 1.49 17.84 2.60
C GLN A 45 2.84 18.26 3.19
N ALA A 46 3.91 18.17 2.40
CA ALA A 46 5.22 18.63 2.83
C ALA A 46 5.07 20.07 3.33
N ASN A 47 5.23 20.27 4.65
CA ASN A 47 5.07 21.52 5.43
C ASN A 47 3.73 21.75 6.16
N THR A 48 2.75 20.86 6.10
CA THR A 48 1.61 20.87 7.05
C THR A 48 1.90 19.85 8.15
N ALA A 49 1.84 20.26 9.42
CA ALA A 49 2.08 19.35 10.54
C ALA A 49 1.00 18.25 10.64
N ASP A 50 -0.16 18.48 10.03
CA ASP A 50 -1.32 17.60 10.16
C ASP A 50 -1.31 16.51 9.09
N TRP A 51 -1.48 15.27 9.56
CA TRP A 51 -1.76 14.12 8.72
C TRP A 51 -3.23 14.14 8.29
N GLU A 52 -3.49 13.71 7.07
CA GLU A 52 -4.82 13.53 6.51
C GLU A 52 -4.97 12.16 5.84
N TYR A 53 -6.16 11.57 6.00
CA TYR A 53 -6.54 10.37 5.27
C TYR A 53 -7.08 10.74 3.89
N GLN A 54 -6.70 9.97 2.88
CA GLN A 54 -7.10 10.18 1.50
C GLN A 54 -7.55 8.87 0.83
N SER A 55 -8.68 8.96 0.16
CA SER A 55 -9.24 7.97 -0.76
C SER A 55 -9.36 8.62 -2.14
N LYS A 56 -8.61 8.13 -3.14
CA LYS A 56 -8.59 8.69 -4.50
C LYS A 56 -8.55 7.61 -5.56
N GLU A 57 -9.18 7.88 -6.69
CA GLU A 57 -8.95 7.09 -7.91
C GLU A 57 -7.48 7.14 -8.30
N TRP A 58 -6.97 6.01 -8.78
CA TRP A 58 -5.57 5.85 -9.10
C TRP A 58 -5.39 4.85 -10.23
N ASP A 59 -4.54 5.21 -11.21
CA ASP A 59 -4.08 4.33 -12.29
C ASP A 59 -2.65 3.90 -11.98
N VAL A 60 -2.45 2.59 -11.86
CA VAL A 60 -1.14 2.02 -11.51
C VAL A 60 -0.09 2.26 -12.57
N LEU A 61 -0.49 2.33 -13.85
CA LEU A 61 0.42 2.50 -14.98
C LEU A 61 0.79 3.96 -15.22
N ASP A 62 -0.04 4.90 -14.75
CA ASP A 62 0.22 6.34 -14.85
C ASP A 62 1.01 6.86 -13.64
N SER A 63 1.15 6.05 -12.60
CA SER A 63 1.84 6.43 -11.37
C SER A 63 3.35 6.32 -11.50
N GLY A 64 4.02 7.43 -11.87
CA GLY A 64 5.49 7.50 -11.94
C GLY A 64 6.22 7.21 -10.62
N SER A 65 5.52 7.25 -9.49
CA SER A 65 6.05 6.87 -8.18
C SER A 65 5.77 5.42 -7.79
N CYS A 66 5.00 4.64 -8.55
CA CYS A 66 4.70 3.25 -8.21
C CYS A 66 5.86 2.34 -8.58
N VAL A 67 6.44 1.66 -7.60
CA VAL A 67 7.58 0.76 -7.81
C VAL A 67 7.14 -0.70 -7.86
N ALA A 68 6.29 -1.11 -6.92
CA ALA A 68 5.85 -2.49 -6.78
C ALA A 68 4.41 -2.57 -6.30
N VAL A 69 3.70 -3.59 -6.78
CA VAL A 69 2.31 -3.89 -6.42
C VAL A 69 2.23 -5.35 -6.01
N THR A 70 1.74 -5.63 -4.80
CA THR A 70 1.60 -7.01 -4.29
C THR A 70 0.17 -7.27 -3.87
N LYS A 71 -0.47 -8.33 -4.39
CA LYS A 71 -1.80 -8.78 -3.92
C LYS A 71 -1.65 -9.28 -2.48
N ILE A 72 -2.40 -8.70 -1.56
CA ILE A 72 -2.40 -9.03 -0.13
C ILE A 72 -3.71 -9.70 0.31
N GLY A 73 -4.76 -9.62 -0.49
CA GLY A 73 -6.03 -10.28 -0.21
C GLY A 73 -7.07 -10.10 -1.31
N GLN A 74 -8.31 -10.43 -0.99
CA GLN A 74 -9.43 -10.42 -1.90
C GLN A 74 -10.67 -9.92 -1.17
N LEU A 75 -11.47 -9.09 -1.84
CA LEU A 75 -12.72 -8.63 -1.25
C LEU A 75 -13.76 -9.76 -1.25
N PRO A 76 -14.50 -9.94 -0.14
CA PRO A 76 -15.68 -10.78 -0.11
C PRO A 76 -16.70 -10.38 -1.20
N ALA A 77 -17.51 -11.34 -1.64
CA ALA A 77 -18.56 -11.07 -2.61
C ALA A 77 -19.51 -9.96 -2.12
N GLY A 78 -19.75 -8.98 -2.97
CA GLY A 78 -20.62 -7.82 -2.66
C GLY A 78 -19.92 -6.66 -1.94
N MET A 79 -18.69 -6.82 -1.46
CA MET A 79 -17.88 -5.70 -1.00
C MET A 79 -17.29 -4.91 -2.17
N THR A 80 -17.04 -3.63 -1.93
CA THR A 80 -16.53 -2.66 -2.88
C THR A 80 -15.41 -1.83 -2.26
N ALA A 81 -14.72 -1.02 -3.07
CA ALA A 81 -13.76 -0.04 -2.57
C ALA A 81 -14.38 0.96 -1.56
N LYS A 82 -15.67 1.28 -1.68
CA LYS A 82 -16.37 2.16 -0.74
C LYS A 82 -16.47 1.55 0.67
N ASP A 83 -16.65 0.23 0.76
CA ASP A 83 -16.70 -0.47 2.05
C ASP A 83 -15.32 -0.43 2.73
N ILE A 84 -14.26 -0.49 1.92
CA ILE A 84 -12.88 -0.33 2.39
C ILE A 84 -12.64 1.11 2.86
N ASP A 85 -13.13 2.10 2.13
CA ASP A 85 -13.02 3.51 2.51
C ASP A 85 -13.62 3.75 3.91
N VAL A 86 -14.87 3.31 4.12
CA VAL A 86 -15.59 3.41 5.41
C VAL A 86 -14.87 2.67 6.55
N LEU A 87 -14.13 1.61 6.23
CA LEU A 87 -13.35 0.87 7.21
C LEU A 87 -12.05 1.62 7.59
N LEU A 88 -11.36 2.17 6.59
CA LEU A 88 -10.04 2.77 6.73
C LEU A 88 -10.08 4.23 7.19
N GLU A 89 -11.13 4.99 6.86
CA GLU A 89 -11.33 6.38 7.33
C GLU A 89 -11.38 6.49 8.87
N LYS A 90 -11.74 5.39 9.55
CA LYS A 90 -11.88 5.31 11.01
C LYS A 90 -10.58 5.02 11.74
N ILE A 91 -9.45 4.95 11.02
CA ILE A 91 -8.14 4.73 11.62
C ILE A 91 -7.65 6.06 12.21
N PRO A 92 -7.38 6.12 13.53
CA PRO A 92 -6.81 7.32 14.13
C PRO A 92 -5.45 7.67 13.52
N LEU A 93 -5.21 8.94 13.26
CA LEU A 93 -3.92 9.46 12.76
C LEU A 93 -2.95 9.70 13.93
N THR A 94 -2.78 8.68 14.77
CA THR A 94 -1.93 8.67 15.97
C THR A 94 -1.22 7.32 16.08
N VAL A 95 -0.05 7.25 16.71
CA VAL A 95 0.68 5.98 16.87
C VAL A 95 -0.06 5.05 17.84
N PRO A 96 -0.51 3.86 17.40
CA PRO A 96 -1.09 2.87 18.30
C PRO A 96 -0.07 2.32 19.29
N ASP A 97 -0.49 1.92 20.50
CA ASP A 97 0.43 1.44 21.53
C ASP A 97 1.29 0.24 21.09
N VAL A 98 0.75 -0.64 20.24
CA VAL A 98 1.47 -1.77 19.66
C VAL A 98 2.64 -1.36 18.75
N ASP A 99 2.59 -0.15 18.19
CA ASP A 99 3.61 0.37 17.27
C ASP A 99 4.58 1.36 17.97
N ARG A 100 4.23 1.89 19.15
CA ARG A 100 5.09 2.83 19.91
C ARG A 100 6.52 2.32 20.18
N PRO A 101 6.77 1.02 20.46
CA PRO A 101 8.15 0.55 20.64
C PRO A 101 9.04 0.77 19.41
N ARG A 102 8.43 0.87 18.22
CA ARG A 102 9.14 1.04 16.95
C ARG A 102 9.13 2.49 16.43
N PHE A 103 8.03 3.21 16.64
CA PHE A 103 7.81 4.55 16.07
C PHE A 103 7.74 5.67 17.12
N HIS A 104 7.89 5.35 18.40
CA HIS A 104 7.70 6.28 19.50
C HIS A 104 6.34 7.01 19.36
N ASP A 105 6.33 8.33 19.31
CA ASP A 105 5.15 9.16 19.11
C ASP A 105 5.08 9.77 17.69
N GLN A 106 5.94 9.32 16.78
CA GLN A 106 6.02 9.83 15.42
C GLN A 106 5.05 9.08 14.50
N PHE A 107 3.96 9.74 14.13
CA PHE A 107 3.04 9.19 13.15
C PHE A 107 3.64 9.27 11.75
N THR A 108 3.54 8.16 11.01
CA THR A 108 4.01 8.06 9.62
C THR A 108 2.97 7.34 8.78
N CYS A 109 3.09 7.44 7.45
CA CYS A 109 2.28 6.65 6.54
C CYS A 109 2.43 5.13 6.77
N LEU A 110 3.59 4.69 7.27
CA LEU A 110 3.84 3.30 7.62
C LEU A 110 3.04 2.88 8.87
N VAL A 111 2.97 3.74 9.89
CA VAL A 111 2.09 3.52 11.05
C VAL A 111 0.64 3.37 10.60
N TRP A 112 0.17 4.27 9.73
CA TRP A 112 -1.18 4.16 9.15
C TRP A 112 -1.37 2.85 8.38
N PHE A 113 -0.43 2.48 7.53
CA PHE A 113 -0.48 1.24 6.75
C PHE A 113 -0.60 0.01 7.66
N ARG A 114 0.21 -0.08 8.72
CA ARG A 114 0.14 -1.19 9.70
C ARG A 114 -1.24 -1.25 10.35
N ALA A 115 -1.80 -0.11 10.74
CA ALA A 115 -3.16 -0.03 11.28
C ALA A 115 -4.22 -0.47 10.25
N ALA A 116 -4.06 -0.08 8.97
CA ALA A 116 -4.95 -0.48 7.88
C ALA A 116 -4.95 -2.00 7.67
N ILE A 117 -3.77 -2.63 7.61
CA ILE A 117 -3.67 -4.09 7.47
C ILE A 117 -4.33 -4.82 8.65
N ARG A 118 -4.14 -4.35 9.89
CA ARG A 118 -4.84 -4.92 11.06
C ARG A 118 -6.36 -4.81 10.93
N ARG A 119 -6.89 -3.66 10.50
CA ARG A 119 -8.33 -3.46 10.30
C ARG A 119 -8.89 -4.39 9.23
N LEU A 120 -8.19 -4.53 8.11
CA LEU A 120 -8.59 -5.42 7.03
C LEU A 120 -8.52 -6.90 7.44
N HIS A 121 -7.54 -7.28 8.26
CA HIS A 121 -7.45 -8.62 8.84
C HIS A 121 -8.63 -8.91 9.79
N ILE A 122 -8.95 -7.98 10.70
CA ILE A 122 -10.10 -8.11 11.62
C ILE A 122 -11.42 -8.24 10.83
N ALA A 123 -11.55 -7.48 9.73
CA ALA A 123 -12.69 -7.54 8.82
C ALA A 123 -12.70 -8.79 7.92
N ARG A 124 -11.73 -9.71 8.07
CA ARG A 124 -11.57 -10.95 7.28
C ARG A 124 -11.43 -10.73 5.77
N ILE A 125 -10.93 -9.55 5.38
CA ILE A 125 -10.57 -9.23 3.99
C ILE A 125 -9.16 -9.75 3.66
N LEU A 126 -8.30 -9.78 4.68
CA LEU A 126 -6.98 -10.41 4.61
C LEU A 126 -6.97 -11.68 5.46
N GLY A 127 -6.26 -12.70 4.99
CA GLY A 127 -5.97 -13.89 5.79
C GLY A 127 -5.07 -13.58 6.99
N VAL A 128 -4.58 -14.61 7.67
CA VAL A 128 -3.60 -14.44 8.76
C VAL A 128 -2.34 -13.79 8.20
N ILE A 129 -1.93 -12.65 8.78
CA ILE A 129 -0.79 -11.87 8.33
C ILE A 129 0.16 -11.61 9.48
N ASP A 130 1.42 -12.00 9.26
CA ASP A 130 2.57 -11.44 9.95
C ASP A 130 2.89 -10.09 9.30
N LEU A 131 2.63 -9.00 10.01
CA LEU A 131 2.79 -7.63 9.52
C LEU A 131 4.24 -7.29 9.21
N ASP A 132 5.16 -7.76 10.05
CA ASP A 132 6.57 -7.43 9.92
C ASP A 132 7.15 -8.17 8.71
N LEU A 133 6.75 -9.43 8.50
CA LEU A 133 7.11 -10.19 7.30
C LEU A 133 6.51 -9.58 6.03
N LEU A 134 5.26 -9.12 6.06
CA LEU A 134 4.64 -8.45 4.92
C LEU A 134 5.39 -7.16 4.56
N GLU A 135 5.67 -6.32 5.56
CA GLU A 135 6.38 -5.06 5.36
C GLU A 135 7.77 -5.30 4.77
N GLU A 136 8.53 -6.25 5.34
CA GLU A 136 9.86 -6.60 4.84
C GLU A 136 9.79 -7.16 3.41
N SER A 137 8.82 -8.01 3.10
CA SER A 137 8.64 -8.52 1.74
C SER A 137 8.36 -7.40 0.73
N LEU A 138 7.53 -6.42 1.11
CA LEU A 138 7.22 -5.27 0.25
C LEU A 138 8.46 -4.38 0.06
N ARG A 139 9.24 -4.17 1.11
CA ARG A 139 10.49 -3.43 1.07
C ARG A 139 11.49 -4.08 0.11
N VAL A 140 11.76 -5.38 0.29
CA VAL A 140 12.69 -6.13 -0.57
C VAL A 140 12.24 -6.08 -2.04
N LYS A 141 10.95 -6.26 -2.31
CA LYS A 141 10.41 -6.17 -3.69
C LYS A 141 10.59 -4.78 -4.28
N ALA A 142 10.26 -3.73 -3.53
CA ALA A 142 10.41 -2.36 -3.99
C ALA A 142 11.89 -2.03 -4.29
N THR A 143 12.80 -2.40 -3.39
CA THR A 143 14.24 -2.24 -3.60
C THR A 143 14.72 -3.01 -4.83
N GLY A 144 14.30 -4.26 -4.99
CA GLY A 144 14.66 -5.08 -6.16
C GLY A 144 14.21 -4.46 -7.50
N GLU A 145 12.97 -3.99 -7.58
CA GLU A 145 12.44 -3.32 -8.78
C GLU A 145 13.13 -1.97 -9.04
N GLN A 146 13.51 -1.24 -8.00
CA GLN A 146 14.33 -0.01 -8.16
C GLN A 146 15.67 -0.32 -8.82
N TYR A 147 16.40 -1.33 -8.31
CA TYR A 147 17.67 -1.74 -8.92
C TYR A 147 17.48 -2.23 -10.35
N ALA A 148 16.42 -2.99 -10.65
CA ALA A 148 16.13 -3.45 -12.00
C ALA A 148 15.85 -2.28 -12.96
N ASN A 149 15.08 -1.27 -12.51
CA ASN A 149 14.75 -0.10 -13.30
C ASN A 149 16.00 0.73 -13.63
N VAL A 150 16.89 0.95 -12.68
CA VAL A 150 18.19 1.62 -12.90
C VAL A 150 19.01 0.92 -13.98
N MET A 151 19.10 -0.41 -13.90
CA MET A 151 19.86 -1.20 -14.87
C MET A 151 19.24 -1.13 -16.27
N ARG A 152 17.91 -1.00 -16.36
CA ARG A 152 17.18 -0.85 -17.64
C ARG A 152 17.30 0.55 -18.23
N THR A 153 17.21 1.60 -17.42
CA THR A 153 17.12 2.99 -17.92
C THR A 153 18.46 3.71 -18.01
N ARG A 154 19.53 3.16 -17.41
CA ARG A 154 20.86 3.80 -17.27
C ARG A 154 20.82 5.15 -16.53
N GLN A 155 19.71 5.50 -15.91
CA GLN A 155 19.64 6.59 -14.94
C GLN A 155 20.04 5.99 -13.59
N GLY A 156 21.14 6.49 -13.01
CA GLY A 156 21.65 5.99 -11.73
C GLY A 156 20.58 6.09 -10.63
N PRO A 157 20.55 5.16 -9.65
CA PRO A 157 19.58 5.24 -8.57
C PRO A 157 19.90 6.45 -7.70
N ALA A 158 18.88 7.17 -7.22
CA ALA A 158 19.02 7.71 -5.87
C ALA A 158 18.84 6.50 -4.93
N ILE A 159 19.97 5.88 -4.55
CA ILE A 159 20.00 4.81 -3.57
C ILE A 159 19.54 5.43 -2.25
N MET A 160 18.37 5.00 -1.75
CA MET A 160 17.96 5.38 -0.40
C MET A 160 18.96 4.78 0.59
N GLN A 161 19.69 5.64 1.30
CA GLN A 161 20.52 5.27 2.42
C GLN A 161 19.62 4.82 3.59
N PRO A 162 20.11 3.96 4.50
CA PRO A 162 19.40 3.65 5.75
C PRO A 162 18.97 4.89 6.55
N SER A 163 19.65 6.03 6.38
CA SER A 163 19.31 7.33 6.96
C SER A 163 18.15 8.07 6.28
N ASP A 164 17.83 7.72 5.02
CA ASP A 164 16.71 8.31 4.29
C ASP A 164 15.37 7.75 4.77
N TYR A 165 15.42 6.66 5.55
CA TYR A 165 14.33 6.20 6.40
C TYR A 165 14.42 7.02 7.70
N THR A 166 13.76 8.17 7.73
CA THR A 166 13.50 8.85 9.01
C THR A 166 12.58 7.95 9.83
N TYR A 167 13.15 7.30 10.86
CA TYR A 167 12.40 6.61 11.91
C TYR A 167 11.69 7.63 12.78
#